data_AF-A0A355TTV3-F1
#
_entry.id   AF-A0A355TTV3-F1
#
_cell.length_a   1.000
_cell.length_b   1.000
_cell.length_c   1.000
_cell.angle_alpha   90.00
_cell.angle_beta   90.00
_cell.angle_gamma   90.00
#
_symmetry.space_group_name_H-M   'P 1'
#
loop_
_entity.id
_entity.type
_entity.pdbx_description
1 polymer ?
#
loop_
_entity_poly.entity_id
_entity_poly.type
_entity_poly.pdbx_seq_one_letter_code
_entity_poly.pdbx_strand_id
1 'polypeptide(L)'
;QDPEAIAEATKTVETSGVLQGEAGSKVSFNILRGNFSNMKELLARAGTFKVNGILMDLGVSSHQLDAPWRGFSFRYDGNLDMRMSDS
;
A
#
# COMPACT_ATOMS: atom_id res chain seq x y z
N GLN A 1 6.13 1.09 -8.30
CA GLN A 1 5.43 0.57 -7.10
C GLN A 1 3.97 0.46 -7.47
N ASP A 2 3.32 -0.61 -7.03
CA ASP A 2 1.97 -1.05 -7.36
C ASP A 2 0.90 0.06 -7.24
N PRO A 3 0.43 0.64 -8.37
CA PRO A 3 -0.62 1.66 -8.35
C PRO A 3 -1.98 1.12 -7.90
N GLU A 4 -2.26 -0.16 -8.12
CA GLU A 4 -3.51 -0.80 -7.73
C GLU A 4 -3.66 -0.89 -6.21
N ALA A 5 -2.57 -1.22 -5.49
CA ALA A 5 -2.55 -1.22 -4.03
C ALA A 5 -2.91 0.15 -3.42
N ILE A 6 -2.46 1.25 -4.05
CA ILE A 6 -2.78 2.61 -3.60
C ILE A 6 -4.28 2.90 -3.78
N ALA A 7 -4.84 2.52 -4.94
CA ALA A 7 -6.26 2.72 -5.23
C ALA A 7 -7.14 1.94 -4.25
N GLU A 8 -6.78 0.68 -3.93
CA GLU A 8 -7.51 -0.17 -2.99
C GLU A 8 -7.47 0.38 -1.56
N ALA A 9 -6.28 0.80 -1.09
CA ALA A 9 -6.11 1.40 0.23
C ALA A 9 -6.94 2.69 0.38
N THR A 10 -6.92 3.55 -0.64
CA THR A 10 -7.69 4.81 -0.66
C THR A 10 -9.18 4.53 -0.55
N LYS A 11 -9.70 3.64 -1.40
CA LYS A 11 -11.11 3.24 -1.38
C LYS A 11 -11.52 2.67 -0.01
N THR A 12 -10.71 1.79 0.55
CA THR A 12 -11.00 1.13 1.83
C THR A 12 -11.10 2.14 2.98
N VAL A 13 -10.19 3.12 3.03
CA VAL A 13 -10.22 4.17 4.06
C VAL A 13 -11.43 5.08 3.92
N GLU A 14 -11.81 5.43 2.69
CA GLU A 14 -13.02 6.24 2.44
C GLU A 14 -14.30 5.51 2.87
N THR A 15 -14.40 4.20 2.57
CA THR A 15 -15.63 3.43 2.85
C THR A 15 -15.75 2.90 4.28
N SER A 16 -14.63 2.67 4.97
CA SER A 16 -14.62 2.04 6.30
C SER A 16 -15.04 2.98 7.43
N GLY A 17 -15.11 4.29 7.17
CA GLY A 17 -15.38 5.28 8.22
C GLY A 17 -14.23 5.42 9.24
N VAL A 18 -13.08 4.78 9.02
CA VAL A 18 -11.88 4.84 9.89
C VAL A 18 -11.42 6.27 10.17
N LEU A 19 -11.73 7.21 9.27
CA LEU A 19 -11.39 8.62 9.45
C LEU A 19 -12.31 9.36 10.44
N GLN A 20 -13.43 8.75 10.82
CA GLN A 20 -14.34 9.21 11.86
C GLN A 20 -13.90 8.59 13.18
N GLY A 21 -12.94 9.23 13.84
CA GLY A 21 -12.49 8.78 15.17
C GLY A 21 -13.61 8.89 16.21
N GLU A 22 -13.34 8.41 17.43
CA GLU A 22 -14.29 8.53 18.53
C GLU A 22 -14.59 10.00 18.86
N ALA A 23 -15.85 10.27 19.24
CA ALA A 23 -16.33 11.56 19.74
C ALA A 23 -16.00 12.78 18.82
N GLY A 24 -16.02 12.60 17.49
CA GLY A 24 -15.80 13.69 16.54
C GLY A 24 -14.33 14.03 16.26
N SER A 25 -13.40 13.20 16.73
CA SER A 25 -11.97 13.35 16.43
C SER A 25 -11.68 12.93 14.98
N LYS A 26 -11.15 13.85 14.17
CA LYS A 26 -10.74 13.54 12.79
C LYS A 26 -9.42 12.77 12.79
N VAL A 27 -9.41 11.54 12.28
CA VAL A 27 -8.18 10.78 12.07
C VAL A 27 -7.54 11.23 10.75
N SER A 28 -6.25 11.53 10.77
CA SER A 28 -5.49 11.86 9.57
C SER A 28 -4.94 10.59 8.93
N PHE A 29 -5.16 10.43 7.63
CA PHE A 29 -4.58 9.35 6.84
C PHE A 29 -3.81 9.94 5.66
N ASN A 30 -2.60 9.44 5.44
CA ASN A 30 -1.72 9.91 4.38
C ASN A 30 -1.04 8.70 3.72
N ILE A 31 -1.20 8.57 2.41
CA ILE A 31 -0.53 7.53 1.61
C ILE A 31 0.76 8.12 1.05
N LEU A 32 1.88 7.49 1.38
CA LEU A 32 3.18 7.81 0.80
C LEU A 32 3.58 6.72 -0.17
N ARG A 33 3.60 7.04 -1.48
CA ARG A 33 4.06 6.11 -2.52
C ARG A 33 5.58 5.98 -2.44
N GLY A 34 6.06 4.82 -2.00
CA GLY A 34 7.49 4.53 -1.92
C GLY A 34 7.81 3.05 -1.66
N ASN A 35 9.07 2.67 -1.82
CA ASN A 35 9.56 1.39 -1.31
C ASN A 35 9.77 1.57 0.20
N PHE A 36 9.37 0.61 1.02
CA PHE A 36 9.50 0.71 2.47
C PHE A 36 10.97 0.84 2.93
N SER A 37 11.95 0.41 2.14
CA SER A 37 13.38 0.67 2.41
C SER A 37 13.70 2.17 2.45
N ASN A 38 12.93 3.00 1.75
CA ASN A 38 13.05 4.47 1.74
C ASN A 38 12.11 5.15 2.76
N MET A 39 11.48 4.40 3.68
CA MET A 39 10.47 4.91 4.63
C MET A 39 10.94 6.16 5.39
N LYS A 40 12.20 6.18 5.86
CA LYS A 40 12.74 7.33 6.60
C LYS A 40 12.71 8.62 5.78
N GLU A 41 13.09 8.54 4.52
CA GLU A 41 13.09 9.68 3.61
C GLU A 41 11.67 10.13 3.27
N LEU A 42 10.77 9.17 3.01
CA LEU A 42 9.37 9.44 2.70
C LEU A 42 8.66 10.14 3.86
N LEU A 43 8.86 9.64 5.09
CA LEU A 43 8.30 10.24 6.30
C LEU A 43 8.86 11.66 6.53
N ALA A 44 10.16 11.86 6.35
CA ALA A 44 10.79 13.17 6.48
C ALA A 44 10.21 14.19 5.48
N ARG A 45 10.01 13.79 4.22
CA ARG A 45 9.36 14.63 3.19
C ARG A 45 7.91 14.98 3.54
N ALA A 46 7.22 14.10 4.28
CA ALA A 46 5.87 14.32 4.79
C ALA A 46 5.82 15.10 6.12
N GLY A 47 6.96 15.52 6.67
CA GLY A 47 7.05 16.23 7.96
C GLY A 47 6.96 15.35 9.19
N THR A 48 7.03 14.03 9.05
CA THR A 48 6.95 13.06 10.15
C THR A 48 8.35 12.56 10.53
N PHE A 49 8.77 12.81 11.77
CA PHE A 49 10.11 12.44 12.26
C PHE A 49 10.10 11.39 13.38
N LYS A 50 8.92 11.04 13.92
CA LYS A 50 8.72 10.02 14.94
C LYS A 50 7.43 9.27 14.67
N VAL A 51 7.41 7.99 15.02
CA VAL A 51 6.23 7.12 14.97
C VAL A 51 6.15 6.32 16.26
N ASN A 52 4.94 5.99 16.71
CA ASN A 52 4.74 5.16 17.91
C ASN A 52 4.79 3.67 17.61
N GLY A 53 4.52 3.27 16.37
CA GLY A 53 4.52 1.88 15.93
C GLY A 53 4.65 1.78 14.42
N ILE A 54 5.10 0.63 13.95
CA ILE A 54 5.22 0.29 12.53
C ILE A 54 4.58 -1.09 12.34
N LEU A 55 3.66 -1.19 11.40
CA LEU A 55 3.11 -2.46 10.93
C LEU A 55 3.66 -2.74 9.53
N MET A 56 4.15 -3.96 9.31
CA MET A 56 4.62 -4.41 8.00
C MET A 56 3.97 -5.75 7.69
N ASP A 57 3.12 -5.76 6.67
CA ASP A 57 2.64 -6.98 6.04
C ASP A 57 3.53 -7.25 4.81
N LEU A 58 4.30 -8.33 4.87
CA LEU A 58 5.33 -8.64 3.88
C LEU A 58 4.89 -9.80 3.00
N GLY A 59 5.00 -9.61 1.69
CA GLY A 59 4.65 -10.64 0.72
C GLY A 59 4.09 -10.02 -0.56
N VAL A 60 3.22 -10.78 -1.22
CA VAL A 60 2.52 -10.38 -2.43
C VAL A 60 1.05 -10.14 -2.09
N SER A 61 0.39 -9.21 -2.77
CA SER A 61 -1.05 -8.98 -2.58
C SER A 61 -1.89 -10.02 -3.32
N SER A 62 -3.14 -10.23 -2.88
CA SER A 62 -4.10 -11.07 -3.61
C SER A 62 -4.29 -10.56 -5.04
N HIS A 63 -4.35 -9.24 -5.24
CA HIS A 63 -4.46 -8.64 -6.57
C HIS A 63 -3.32 -9.07 -7.50
N GLN A 64 -2.08 -9.13 -7.00
CA GLN A 64 -0.92 -9.58 -7.78
C GLN A 64 -1.01 -11.06 -8.16
N LEU A 65 -1.57 -11.90 -7.28
CA LEU A 65 -1.80 -13.32 -7.54
C LEU A 65 -2.95 -13.57 -8.53
N ASP A 66 -3.96 -12.70 -8.50
CA ASP A 66 -5.17 -12.82 -9.31
C ASP A 66 -5.05 -12.14 -10.69
N ALA A 67 -3.99 -11.37 -10.93
CA ALA A 67 -3.68 -10.69 -12.20
C ALA A 67 -2.64 -11.48 -13.03
N PRO A 68 -3.05 -12.31 -14.02
CA PRO A 68 -2.14 -13.21 -14.73
C PRO A 68 -0.99 -12.49 -15.44
N TRP A 69 -1.22 -11.27 -15.94
CA TRP A 69 -0.21 -10.47 -16.65
C TRP A 69 0.93 -9.99 -15.76
N ARG A 70 0.77 -10.02 -14.43
CA ARG A 70 1.82 -9.67 -13.45
C ARG A 70 2.78 -10.83 -13.18
N GLY A 71 2.41 -12.05 -13.57
CA GLY A 71 3.30 -13.22 -13.51
C GLY A 71 3.58 -13.81 -12.13
N PHE A 72 2.84 -13.43 -11.08
CA PHE A 72 3.07 -13.93 -9.70
C PHE A 72 2.49 -15.31 -9.40
N SER A 73 1.58 -15.80 -10.25
CA SER A 73 0.81 -17.01 -9.99
C SER A 73 1.08 -18.07 -11.05
N PHE A 74 1.37 -19.30 -10.61
CA PHE A 74 1.45 -20.46 -11.49
C PHE A 74 0.08 -21.03 -11.89
N ARG A 75 -1.02 -20.48 -11.35
CA ARG A 75 -2.39 -20.96 -11.62
C ARG A 75 -2.90 -20.55 -13.00
N TYR A 76 -2.35 -19.49 -13.55
CA TYR A 76 -2.76 -18.88 -14.81
C TYR A 76 -1.56 -18.74 -15.73
N ASP A 77 -1.78 -18.84 -17.03
CA ASP A 77 -0.72 -18.55 -18.01
C ASP A 77 -0.52 -17.02 -18.13
N GLY A 78 0.73 -16.58 -18.28
CA GLY A 78 1.08 -15.16 -18.27
C GLY A 78 2.58 -14.91 -18.38
N ASN A 79 2.95 -13.69 -18.77
CA ASN A 79 4.36 -13.29 -18.84
C ASN A 79 5.00 -13.33 -17.44
N LEU A 80 6.23 -13.84 -17.37
CA LEU A 80 7.03 -13.84 -16.14
C LEU A 80 7.58 -12.44 -15.83
N ASP A 81 6.71 -11.53 -15.38
CA ASP A 81 7.10 -10.20 -14.92
C ASP A 81 7.60 -10.24 -13.47
N MET A 82 6.74 -10.67 -12.53
CA MET A 82 7.05 -10.81 -11.09
C MET A 82 7.47 -9.50 -10.39
N ARG A 83 7.46 -8.34 -11.06
CA ARG A 83 7.78 -7.07 -10.41
C ARG A 83 6.57 -6.54 -9.65
N MET A 84 6.85 -6.11 -8.42
CA MET A 84 5.91 -5.37 -7.55
C MET A 84 5.64 -3.94 -8.05
N SER A 85 6.33 -3.52 -9.10
CA SER A 85 6.47 -2.14 -9.52
C SER A 85 6.68 -2.08 -11.02
N ASP A 86 5.99 -1.17 -11.71
CA ASP A 86 6.16 -0.94 -13.16
C ASP A 86 7.55 -0.37 -13.55
N SER A 87 8.34 0.04 -12.55
CA SER A 87 9.72 0.55 -12.68
C SER A 87 10.68 -0.29 -11.86
#